data_AF-A0A519LS90-F1
#
_entry.id   AF-A0A519LS90-F1
#
_cell.length_a   1.000
_cell.length_b   1.000
_cell.length_c   1.000
_cell.angle_alpha   90.00
_cell.angle_beta   90.00
_cell.angle_gamma   90.00
#
_symmetry.space_group_name_H-M   'P 1'
#
loop_
_entity.id
_entity.type
_entity.pdbx_description
1 polymer ?
#
loop_
_entity_poly.entity_id
_entity_poly.type
_entity_poly.pdbx_seq_one_letter_code
_entity_poly.pdbx_strand_id
1 'polypeptide(L)'
;GYPTVQGWKYQIRNIPALQANVVYSKKILTSRFNEKVDFSLQGEANVGTIWLSASLGPMARISLRGLLLPMYDSSLHGAAINHDPEKRKGQRELFLYLNPSVQYQGFDATIEGSPFNDDSPVTWGLIPFRFNAEAGVKYRKNNWNLYYSFNYRGKELSNIVITGYFYGSIGVGYIL
;
A
#
# COMPACT_ATOMS: atom_id res chain seq x y z
N GLY A 1 -13.83 32.04 -1.52
CA GLY A 1 -13.79 30.75 -2.25
C GLY A 1 -12.35 30.41 -2.58
N TYR A 2 -12.05 29.16 -2.89
CA TYR A 2 -10.71 28.77 -3.33
C TYR A 2 -10.40 29.36 -4.71
N PRO A 3 -9.14 29.75 -4.99
CA PRO A 3 -8.73 30.23 -6.30
C PRO A 3 -8.93 29.11 -7.34
N THR A 4 -9.32 29.50 -8.56
CA THR A 4 -9.45 28.54 -9.67
C THR A 4 -8.10 27.95 -10.01
N VAL A 5 -8.00 26.61 -9.98
CA VAL A 5 -6.79 25.88 -10.37
C VAL A 5 -6.57 26.04 -11.87
N GLN A 6 -5.53 26.78 -12.24
CA GLN A 6 -5.07 26.93 -13.62
C GLN A 6 -4.09 25.80 -13.92
N GLY A 7 -4.39 24.95 -14.89
CA GLY A 7 -3.51 23.82 -15.25
C GLY A 7 -4.22 22.61 -15.86
N TRP A 8 -5.51 22.43 -15.60
CA TRP A 8 -6.31 21.33 -16.15
C TRP A 8 -6.27 21.21 -17.67
N LYS A 9 -6.09 22.33 -18.39
CA LYS A 9 -5.90 22.35 -19.85
C LYS A 9 -4.65 21.62 -20.34
N TYR A 10 -3.68 21.37 -19.45
CA TYR A 10 -2.44 20.65 -19.70
C TYR A 10 -2.40 19.27 -19.02
N GLN A 11 -3.55 18.75 -18.57
CA GLN A 11 -3.62 17.42 -17.97
C GLN A 11 -3.10 16.34 -18.92
N ILE A 12 -2.61 15.25 -18.33
CA ILE A 12 -2.28 14.03 -19.08
C ILE A 12 -3.51 13.57 -19.86
N ARG A 13 -3.30 13.18 -21.13
CA ARG A 13 -4.39 12.72 -22.00
C ARG A 13 -4.87 11.33 -21.62
N ASN A 14 -6.11 11.03 -21.97
CA ASN A 14 -6.70 9.71 -21.74
C ASN A 14 -5.92 8.63 -22.49
N ILE A 15 -5.66 7.52 -21.81
CA ILE A 15 -5.03 6.34 -22.39
C ILE A 15 -5.81 5.09 -21.98
N PRO A 16 -5.87 4.05 -22.83
CA PRO A 16 -6.32 2.73 -22.41
C PRO A 16 -5.45 2.20 -21.26
N ALA A 17 -6.09 1.78 -20.17
CA ALA A 17 -5.43 1.36 -18.95
C ALA A 17 -5.57 -0.16 -18.75
N LEU A 18 -4.43 -0.85 -18.65
CA LEU A 18 -4.37 -2.25 -18.20
C LEU A 18 -3.24 -2.37 -17.19
N GLN A 19 -3.55 -2.91 -16.01
CA GLN A 19 -2.60 -3.02 -14.91
C GLN A 19 -2.70 -4.39 -14.25
N ALA A 20 -1.56 -5.03 -14.06
CA ALA A 20 -1.39 -6.18 -13.19
C ALA A 20 -0.60 -5.75 -11.94
N ASN A 21 -1.03 -6.25 -10.78
CA ASN A 21 -0.37 -6.07 -9.50
C ASN A 21 -0.13 -7.44 -8.88
N VAL A 22 1.10 -7.67 -8.40
CA VAL A 22 1.51 -8.90 -7.74
C VAL A 22 2.18 -8.55 -6.43
N VAL A 23 1.67 -9.11 -5.33
CA VAL A 23 2.22 -8.95 -3.98
C VAL A 23 2.64 -10.31 -3.46
N TYR A 24 3.86 -10.41 -2.94
CA TYR A 24 4.38 -11.60 -2.29
C TYR A 24 4.96 -11.24 -0.92
N SER A 25 4.58 -11.98 0.12
CA SER A 25 5.08 -11.77 1.48
C SER A 25 5.56 -13.08 2.08
N LYS A 26 6.81 -13.11 2.56
CA LYS A 26 7.43 -14.29 3.16
C LYS A 26 7.85 -13.99 4.60
N LYS A 27 7.37 -14.78 5.56
CA LYS A 27 7.80 -14.70 6.97
C LYS A 27 9.27 -15.13 7.11
N ILE A 28 10.06 -14.35 7.85
CA ILE A 28 11.52 -14.55 7.99
C ILE A 28 11.98 -14.80 9.44
N LEU A 29 11.16 -14.49 10.47
CA LEU A 29 11.53 -14.62 11.89
C LEU A 29 10.46 -15.30 12.76
N THR A 30 9.83 -16.36 12.26
CA THR A 30 8.65 -17.01 12.87
C THR A 30 8.91 -17.60 14.26
N SER A 31 10.11 -18.14 14.53
CA SER A 31 10.36 -18.99 15.71
C SER A 31 10.82 -18.26 16.97
N ARG A 32 10.99 -16.93 16.95
CA ARG A 32 11.59 -16.18 18.09
C ARG A 32 10.60 -15.49 19.02
N PHE A 33 9.36 -15.23 18.60
CA PHE A 33 8.48 -14.28 19.31
C PHE A 33 7.10 -14.81 19.71
N ASN A 34 6.94 -16.14 19.79
CA ASN A 34 5.74 -16.82 20.29
C ASN A 34 4.42 -16.20 19.78
N GLU A 35 4.37 -15.92 18.47
CA GLU A 35 3.19 -15.39 17.74
C GLU A 35 2.68 -14.00 18.17
N LYS A 36 3.40 -13.28 19.03
CA LYS A 36 3.09 -11.88 19.39
C LYS A 36 3.70 -10.87 18.44
N VAL A 37 4.82 -11.22 17.82
CA VAL A 37 5.49 -10.39 16.82
C VAL A 37 5.80 -11.26 15.62
N ASP A 38 5.56 -10.76 14.42
CA ASP A 38 6.09 -11.38 13.23
C ASP A 38 6.75 -10.39 12.28
N PHE A 39 7.71 -10.92 11.54
CA PHE A 39 8.45 -10.20 10.52
C PHE A 39 8.34 -10.97 9.22
N SER A 40 8.04 -10.23 8.17
CA SER A 40 8.02 -10.70 6.79
C SER A 40 8.84 -9.80 5.90
N LEU A 41 9.32 -10.35 4.81
CA LEU A 41 9.82 -9.58 3.68
C LEU A 41 8.70 -9.54 2.64
N GLN A 42 8.29 -8.33 2.25
CA GLN A 42 7.25 -8.09 1.27
C GLN A 42 7.85 -7.53 -0.01
N GLY A 43 7.53 -8.15 -1.14
CA GLY A 43 7.79 -7.64 -2.47
C GLY A 43 6.48 -7.35 -3.20
N GLU A 44 6.47 -6.30 -3.99
CA GLU A 44 5.34 -5.95 -4.85
C GLU A 44 5.85 -5.56 -6.24
N ALA A 45 5.15 -6.01 -7.29
CA ALA A 45 5.43 -5.64 -8.66
C ALA A 45 4.15 -5.17 -9.35
N ASN A 46 4.27 -4.06 -10.08
CA ASN A 46 3.24 -3.48 -10.92
C ASN A 46 3.73 -3.51 -12.36
N VAL A 47 2.95 -4.14 -13.25
CA VAL A 47 3.25 -4.21 -14.68
C VAL A 47 2.00 -3.85 -15.46
N GLY A 48 2.09 -2.84 -16.31
CA GLY A 48 0.95 -2.36 -17.07
C GLY A 48 1.23 -1.06 -17.80
N THR A 49 0.17 -0.47 -18.32
CA THR A 49 0.20 0.81 -19.04
C THR A 49 0.03 2.02 -18.11
N ILE A 50 -0.25 1.80 -16.83
CA ILE A 50 -0.35 2.86 -15.81
C ILE A 50 0.97 2.97 -15.05
N TRP A 51 1.43 1.85 -14.48
CA TRP A 51 2.65 1.80 -13.68
C TRP A 51 3.49 0.58 -14.02
N LEU A 52 4.79 0.83 -14.21
CA LEU A 52 5.84 -0.18 -14.15
C LEU A 52 6.69 0.10 -12.90
N SER A 53 6.52 -0.71 -11.86
CA SER A 53 7.29 -0.56 -10.63
C SER A 53 7.55 -1.90 -9.93
N ALA A 54 8.60 -1.92 -9.12
CA ALA A 54 8.88 -3.01 -8.21
C ALA A 54 9.27 -2.42 -6.84
N SER A 55 8.77 -3.00 -5.75
CA SER A 55 9.14 -2.58 -4.41
C SER A 55 9.50 -3.77 -3.54
N LEU A 56 10.38 -3.52 -2.57
CA LEU A 56 10.81 -4.49 -1.58
C LEU A 56 10.93 -3.79 -0.23
N GLY A 57 10.40 -4.41 0.81
CA GLY A 57 10.42 -3.85 2.15
C GLY A 57 10.25 -4.91 3.23
N PRO A 58 10.86 -4.74 4.41
CA PRO A 58 10.47 -5.51 5.58
C PRO A 58 9.09 -5.06 6.05
N MET A 59 8.34 -6.00 6.62
CA MET A 59 7.03 -5.77 7.18
C MET A 59 6.97 -6.44 8.55
N ALA A 60 6.54 -5.70 9.57
CA ALA A 60 6.45 -6.18 10.94
C ALA A 60 5.02 -6.02 11.47
N ARG A 61 4.53 -7.01 12.22
CA ARG A 61 3.34 -6.87 13.07
C ARG A 61 3.68 -7.10 14.52
N ILE A 62 3.11 -6.29 15.38
CA ILE A 62 3.26 -6.36 16.84
C ILE A 62 1.85 -6.43 17.42
N SER A 63 1.50 -7.58 18.00
CA SER A 63 0.23 -7.76 18.68
C SER A 63 0.16 -6.89 19.93
N LEU A 64 -0.90 -6.09 20.03
CA LEU A 64 -1.26 -5.35 21.23
C LEU A 64 -2.24 -6.16 22.10
N ARG A 65 -2.99 -7.10 21.53
CA ARG A 65 -3.90 -7.97 22.29
C ARG A 65 -4.16 -9.30 21.58
N GLY A 66 -3.86 -10.39 22.27
CA GLY A 66 -4.00 -11.75 21.76
C GLY A 66 -2.76 -12.21 20.98
N LEU A 67 -2.88 -13.33 20.28
CA LEU A 67 -1.87 -13.80 19.32
C LEU A 67 -2.22 -13.25 17.93
N LEU A 68 -1.20 -13.01 17.11
CA LEU A 68 -1.42 -12.61 15.71
C LEU A 68 -2.06 -13.77 14.96
N LEU A 69 -3.09 -13.47 14.17
CA LEU A 69 -3.63 -14.47 13.26
C LEU A 69 -2.59 -14.78 12.17
N PRO A 70 -2.59 -16.02 11.63
CA PRO A 70 -1.85 -16.34 10.43
C PRO A 70 -2.13 -15.36 9.30
N MET A 71 -1.17 -15.17 8.38
CA MET A 71 -1.26 -14.12 7.36
C MET A 71 -2.49 -14.28 6.44
N TYR A 72 -2.91 -15.52 6.17
CA TYR A 72 -4.09 -15.84 5.36
C TYR A 72 -5.42 -15.50 6.04
N ASP A 73 -5.41 -15.33 7.37
CA ASP A 73 -6.57 -15.04 8.20
C ASP A 73 -6.55 -13.62 8.78
N SER A 74 -5.49 -12.86 8.54
CA SER A 74 -5.32 -11.54 9.13
C SER A 74 -5.85 -10.43 8.25
N SER A 75 -6.46 -9.43 8.90
CA SER A 75 -6.94 -8.19 8.29
C SER A 75 -5.85 -7.33 7.61
N LEU A 76 -4.57 -7.72 7.69
CA LEU A 76 -3.45 -6.96 7.14
C LEU A 76 -3.64 -6.59 5.67
N HIS A 77 -3.92 -7.56 4.79
CA HIS A 77 -4.14 -7.32 3.36
C HIS A 77 -5.63 -7.31 2.97
N GLY A 78 -6.52 -7.04 3.93
CA GLY A 78 -7.97 -7.19 3.72
C GLY A 78 -8.43 -8.64 3.56
N ALA A 79 -7.52 -9.61 3.70
CA ALA A 79 -7.79 -11.03 3.61
C ALA A 79 -8.31 -11.57 4.95
N ALA A 80 -9.63 -11.54 5.13
CA ALA A 80 -10.30 -12.23 6.22
C ALA A 80 -11.15 -13.40 5.67
N ILE A 81 -10.51 -14.22 4.83
CA ILE A 81 -11.16 -15.26 4.00
C ILE A 81 -11.42 -16.54 4.81
N ASN A 82 -11.93 -16.40 6.03
CA ASN A 82 -12.36 -17.57 6.79
C ASN A 82 -13.83 -17.85 6.49
N HIS A 83 -14.09 -18.83 5.61
CA HIS A 83 -15.46 -19.22 5.23
C HIS A 83 -16.25 -19.84 6.40
N ASP A 84 -15.56 -20.41 7.39
CA ASP A 84 -16.16 -21.08 8.55
C ASP A 84 -16.71 -20.05 9.58
N PRO A 85 -18.04 -19.95 9.77
CA PRO A 85 -18.66 -19.00 10.69
C PRO A 85 -18.31 -19.27 12.16
N GLU A 86 -18.08 -20.52 12.53
CA GLU A 86 -17.78 -20.92 13.92
C GLU A 86 -16.35 -20.54 14.30
N LYS A 87 -15.39 -20.68 13.37
CA LYS A 87 -14.03 -20.14 13.57
C LYS A 87 -13.99 -18.61 13.57
N ARG A 88 -14.93 -17.96 12.86
CA ARG A 88 -15.04 -16.49 12.83
C ARG A 88 -15.56 -15.93 14.16
N LYS A 89 -16.48 -16.64 14.83
CA LYS A 89 -16.99 -16.30 16.17
C LYS A 89 -15.88 -16.47 17.20
N GLY A 90 -15.31 -15.36 17.66
CA GLY A 90 -14.24 -15.34 18.67
C GLY A 90 -12.86 -14.97 18.12
N GLN A 91 -12.70 -14.89 16.80
CA GLN A 91 -11.49 -14.32 16.20
C GLN A 91 -11.35 -12.86 16.58
N ARG A 92 -10.18 -12.54 17.11
CA ARG A 92 -9.83 -11.20 17.53
C ARG A 92 -8.34 -10.99 17.41
N GLU A 93 -7.98 -9.89 16.75
CA GLU A 93 -6.61 -9.42 16.66
C GLU A 93 -6.60 -7.92 16.84
N LEU A 94 -5.62 -7.42 17.59
CA LEU A 94 -5.29 -6.00 17.66
C LEU A 94 -3.79 -5.90 17.51
N PHE A 95 -3.30 -5.25 16.46
CA PHE A 95 -1.87 -5.17 16.21
C PHE A 95 -1.47 -3.83 15.60
N LEU A 96 -0.24 -3.43 15.89
CA LEU A 96 0.48 -2.41 15.14
C LEU A 96 1.19 -3.08 13.97
N TYR A 97 1.29 -2.39 12.84
CA TYR A 97 2.11 -2.82 11.72
C TYR A 97 2.99 -1.70 11.21
N LEU A 98 4.14 -2.09 10.67
CA LEU A 98 5.13 -1.22 10.05
C LEU A 98 5.56 -1.86 8.73
N ASN A 99 5.55 -1.09 7.66
CA ASN A 99 5.88 -1.53 6.30
C ASN A 99 6.68 -0.44 5.56
N PRO A 100 7.94 -0.18 5.94
CA PRO A 100 8.84 0.62 5.12
C PRO A 100 9.24 -0.16 3.86
N SER A 101 9.24 0.50 2.71
CA SER A 101 9.64 -0.11 1.44
C SER A 101 10.43 0.85 0.58
N VAL A 102 11.35 0.28 -0.21
CA VAL A 102 12.01 0.98 -1.30
C VAL A 102 11.35 0.52 -2.59
N GLN A 103 10.88 1.48 -3.37
CA GLN A 103 10.26 1.25 -4.67
C GLN A 103 11.16 1.76 -5.78
N TYR A 104 11.37 0.94 -6.79
CA TYR A 104 11.85 1.34 -8.09
C TYR A 104 10.65 1.64 -9.01
N GLN A 105 10.57 2.87 -9.53
CA GLN A 105 9.60 3.30 -10.53
C GLN A 105 10.29 3.37 -11.90
N GLY A 106 9.90 2.48 -12.80
CA GLY A 106 10.39 2.47 -14.18
C GLY A 106 9.51 3.28 -15.13
N PHE A 107 8.19 3.35 -14.88
CA PHE A 107 7.26 4.12 -15.69
C PHE A 107 6.05 4.56 -14.87
N ASP A 108 5.61 5.81 -15.02
CA ASP A 108 4.43 6.35 -14.35
C ASP A 108 3.59 7.22 -15.30
N ALA A 109 2.47 6.68 -15.77
CA ALA A 109 1.63 7.35 -16.75
C ALA A 109 1.06 8.69 -16.24
N THR A 110 0.97 8.89 -14.93
CA THR A 110 0.47 10.15 -14.34
C THR A 110 1.48 11.29 -14.46
N ILE A 111 2.76 10.97 -14.67
CA ILE A 111 3.87 11.92 -14.76
C ILE A 111 4.44 11.97 -16.19
N GLU A 112 4.60 10.81 -16.83
CA GLU A 112 5.23 10.66 -18.14
C GLU A 112 4.20 10.61 -19.29
N GLY A 113 2.91 10.45 -18.97
CA GLY A 113 1.86 10.38 -19.97
C GLY A 113 1.69 8.98 -20.56
N SER A 114 1.53 8.89 -21.89
CA SER A 114 1.25 7.62 -22.54
C SER A 114 2.55 6.85 -22.83
N PRO A 115 2.63 5.54 -22.58
CA PRO A 115 3.76 4.74 -23.05
C PRO A 115 3.71 4.50 -24.57
N PHE A 116 2.62 4.93 -25.24
CA PHE A 116 2.36 4.70 -26.66
C PHE A 116 2.48 5.96 -27.53
N ASN A 117 2.47 7.15 -26.93
CA ASN A 117 2.53 8.43 -27.65
C ASN A 117 3.02 9.58 -26.76
N ASP A 118 3.56 10.63 -27.37
CA ASP A 118 4.09 11.80 -26.68
C ASP A 118 3.12 12.99 -26.72
N ASP A 119 1.81 12.71 -26.77
CA ASP A 119 0.78 13.74 -26.98
C ASP A 119 0.49 14.59 -25.72
N SER A 120 1.08 14.24 -24.58
CA SER A 120 0.87 14.94 -23.32
C SER A 120 1.74 16.20 -23.25
N PRO A 121 1.15 17.38 -22.97
CA PRO A 121 1.84 18.67 -23.15
C PRO A 121 2.88 18.98 -22.08
N VAL A 122 2.77 18.37 -20.89
CA VAL A 122 3.70 18.58 -19.76
C VAL A 122 3.97 17.24 -19.09
N THR A 123 5.23 16.80 -19.18
CA THR A 123 5.73 15.58 -18.54
C THR A 123 7.03 15.89 -17.79
N TRP A 124 7.41 15.03 -16.84
CA TRP A 124 8.62 15.20 -16.02
C TRP A 124 9.41 13.90 -15.89
N GLY A 125 10.72 14.03 -15.65
CA GLY A 125 11.56 12.88 -15.32
C GLY A 125 11.26 12.33 -13.92
N LEU A 126 11.14 11.00 -13.84
CA LEU A 126 10.90 10.29 -12.59
C LEU A 126 12.14 10.28 -11.68
N ILE A 127 11.88 10.27 -10.38
CA ILE A 127 12.86 9.78 -9.41
C ILE A 127 12.66 8.26 -9.32
N PRO A 128 13.62 7.45 -9.80
CA PRO A 128 13.42 6.01 -9.92
C PRO A 128 13.32 5.34 -8.55
N PHE A 129 14.13 5.74 -7.57
CA PHE A 129 14.12 5.14 -6.24
C PHE A 129 13.34 6.01 -5.25
N ARG A 130 12.25 5.47 -4.73
CA ARG A 130 11.33 6.14 -3.80
C ARG A 130 11.27 5.36 -2.50
N PHE A 131 11.42 6.08 -1.38
CA PHE A 131 11.15 5.51 -0.06
C PHE A 131 9.70 5.75 0.31
N ASN A 132 8.99 4.68 0.64
CA ASN A 132 7.62 4.71 1.14
C ASN A 132 7.59 4.07 2.52
N ALA A 133 6.66 4.51 3.37
CA ALA A 133 6.45 3.85 4.65
C ALA A 133 4.99 3.88 5.03
N GLU A 134 4.47 2.74 5.44
CA GLU A 134 3.14 2.62 6.02
C GLU A 134 3.26 2.13 7.45
N ALA A 135 2.55 2.78 8.36
CA ALA A 135 2.45 2.37 9.76
C ALA A 135 1.02 2.51 10.22
N GLY A 136 0.51 1.57 11.02
CA GLY A 136 -0.87 1.69 11.45
C GLY A 136 -1.25 0.71 12.55
N VAL A 137 -2.50 0.83 12.97
CA VAL A 137 -3.15 -0.09 13.89
C VAL A 137 -4.34 -0.73 13.19
N LYS A 138 -4.47 -2.04 13.34
CA LYS A 138 -5.64 -2.79 12.88
C LYS A 138 -6.28 -3.52 14.04
N TYR A 139 -7.59 -3.45 14.09
CA TYR A 139 -8.42 -4.14 15.07
C TYR A 139 -9.49 -4.94 14.36
N ARG A 140 -9.53 -6.23 14.64
CA ARG A 140 -10.59 -7.11 14.18
C ARG A 140 -11.25 -7.79 15.36
N LYS A 141 -12.58 -7.87 15.32
CA LYS A 141 -13.38 -8.68 16.23
C LYS A 141 -14.56 -9.26 15.46
N ASN A 142 -14.63 -10.59 15.37
CA ASN A 142 -15.64 -11.30 14.60
C ASN A 142 -15.66 -10.79 13.13
N ASN A 143 -16.77 -10.18 12.72
CA ASN A 143 -17.03 -9.66 11.38
C ASN A 143 -16.58 -8.20 11.22
N TRP A 144 -16.23 -7.51 12.31
CA TRP A 144 -15.81 -6.11 12.26
C TRP A 144 -14.30 -6.00 12.05
N ASN A 145 -13.91 -5.12 11.12
CA ASN A 145 -12.54 -4.75 10.84
C ASN A 145 -12.41 -3.23 10.91
N LEU A 146 -11.52 -2.73 11.75
CA LEU A 146 -11.25 -1.32 11.92
C LEU A 146 -9.76 -1.09 11.72
N TYR A 147 -9.39 -0.03 11.03
CA TYR A 147 -7.99 0.32 10.86
C TYR A 147 -7.78 1.82 10.88
N TYR A 148 -6.59 2.19 11.30
CA TYR A 148 -6.02 3.51 11.11
C TYR A 148 -4.61 3.35 10.58
N SER A 149 -4.26 4.05 9.51
CA SER A 149 -2.93 4.01 8.90
C SER A 149 -2.39 5.40 8.65
N PHE A 150 -1.08 5.53 8.80
CA PHE A 150 -0.26 6.65 8.41
C PHE A 150 0.61 6.20 7.24
N ASN A 151 0.58 6.96 6.16
CA ASN A 151 1.28 6.64 4.92
C ASN A 151 2.20 7.80 4.59
N TYR A 152 3.48 7.50 4.39
CA TYR A 152 4.47 8.41 3.88
C TYR A 152 4.87 7.99 2.47
N ARG A 153 4.88 8.96 1.55
CA ARG A 153 5.31 8.79 0.16
C ARG A 153 6.50 9.72 -0.10
N GLY A 154 7.56 9.13 -0.63
CA GLY A 154 8.75 9.88 -1.05
C GLY A 154 8.46 10.79 -2.25
N LYS A 155 9.41 11.65 -2.58
CA LYS A 155 9.30 12.53 -3.73
C LYS A 155 9.28 11.71 -5.03
N GLU A 156 8.28 11.96 -5.89
CA GLU A 156 8.01 11.13 -7.06
C GLU A 156 8.78 11.56 -8.32
N LEU A 157 9.04 12.87 -8.48
CA LEU A 157 9.67 13.44 -9.68
C LEU A 157 10.60 14.62 -9.38
N SER A 158 11.49 14.92 -10.32
CA SER A 158 12.47 16.00 -10.18
C SER A 158 11.85 17.36 -10.53
N ASN A 159 11.25 18.02 -9.54
CA ASN A 159 10.72 19.38 -9.65
C ASN A 159 10.99 20.17 -8.36
N ILE A 160 11.11 21.50 -8.44
CA ILE A 160 11.36 22.39 -7.31
C ILE A 160 10.18 22.48 -6.33
N VAL A 161 8.95 22.23 -6.80
CA VAL A 161 7.72 22.37 -5.99
C VAL A 161 7.31 21.05 -5.33
N ILE A 162 7.54 19.92 -6.01
CA ILE A 162 7.07 18.61 -5.53
C ILE A 162 8.02 18.07 -4.46
N THR A 163 7.44 17.72 -3.31
CA THR A 163 8.12 17.09 -2.18
C THR A 163 7.42 15.80 -1.79
N GLY A 164 8.04 15.01 -0.91
CA GLY A 164 7.32 13.91 -0.26
C GLY A 164 6.12 14.42 0.53
N TYR A 165 5.14 13.56 0.71
CA TYR A 165 3.90 13.87 1.41
C TYR A 165 3.50 12.71 2.33
N PHE A 166 2.60 13.00 3.26
CA PHE A 166 2.01 12.00 4.12
C PHE A 166 0.52 12.20 4.24
N TYR A 167 -0.19 11.11 4.52
CA TYR A 167 -1.62 11.14 4.76
C TYR A 167 -2.04 10.04 5.73
N GLY A 168 -3.13 10.30 6.44
CA GLY A 168 -3.80 9.32 7.30
C GLY A 168 -4.96 8.66 6.56
N SER A 169 -5.28 7.43 6.93
CA SER A 169 -6.51 6.76 6.52
C SER A 169 -7.18 6.12 7.73
N ILE A 170 -8.49 6.22 7.82
CA ILE A 170 -9.33 5.53 8.79
C ILE A 170 -10.39 4.75 8.03
N GLY A 171 -10.65 3.52 8.44
CA GLY A 171 -11.66 2.71 7.80
C GLY A 171 -12.32 1.72 8.74
N VAL A 172 -13.58 1.42 8.43
CA VAL A 172 -14.40 0.40 9.07
C VAL A 172 -14.97 -0.49 7.98
N GLY A 173 -14.87 -1.80 8.18
CA GLY A 173 -15.42 -2.81 7.29
C GLY A 173 -16.18 -3.87 8.07
N TYR A 174 -17.21 -4.42 7.41
CA TYR A 174 -18.00 -5.54 7.91
C TYR A 174 -17.91 -6.71 6.93
N ILE A 175 -17.53 -7.88 7.42
CA ILE A 175 -17.43 -9.10 6.62
C ILE A 175 -18.78 -9.82 6.69
N LEU A 176 -19.43 -10.04 5.55
CA LEU A 176 -20.70 -10.77 5.45
C LEU A 176 -20.51 -12.28 5.66
#